data_AF-F2LVS8-F1
#
_entry.id   AF-F2LVS8-F1
#
_cell.length_a   1.000
_cell.length_b   1.000
_cell.length_c   1.000
_cell.angle_alpha   90.00
_cell.angle_beta   90.00
_cell.angle_gamma   90.00
#
_symmetry.space_group_name_H-M   'P 1'
#
loop_
_entity.id
_entity.type
_entity.pdbx_description
1 polymer ?
#
loop_
_entity_poly.entity_id
_entity_poly.type
_entity_poly.pdbx_seq_one_letter_code
_entity_poly.pdbx_strand_id
1 'polypeptide(L)'
;MDNFLIEARQKIIDFMQNEYKGEDIRFCSAYLFGSSKYIEKHRELADLFNSLAIVERPNIIYIRTDTDLYINGINIKELTDKLHLAAFFGGDVKSIEQSDDLTVVISENLSFFMSMKPNNAVFLYNKGFHLTKQVATFIKRLSYKKVVFFGDLDCDGLSIYASLKKLLEGLEFYPSEAIAREIYTGFSSVLPEISKSECDSKRIEKNELYRLLIDAGKRIEQEFLQVLFARGKLEKPKWIG
;
A
#
# COMPACT_ATOMS: atom_id res chain seq x y z
N MET A 1 1.02 25.25 17.46
CA MET A 1 1.49 23.85 17.50
C MET A 1 1.55 23.47 18.97
N ASP A 2 0.92 22.37 19.36
CA ASP A 2 0.80 21.99 20.78
C ASP A 2 2.20 21.81 21.41
N ASN A 3 2.46 22.44 22.57
CA ASN A 3 3.75 22.35 23.27
C ASN A 3 4.18 20.89 23.50
N PHE A 4 3.20 20.02 23.70
CA PHE A 4 3.38 18.58 23.87
C PHE A 4 3.95 17.87 22.64
N LEU A 5 3.54 18.27 21.43
CA LEU A 5 4.08 17.70 20.18
C LEU A 5 5.52 18.12 19.94
N ILE A 6 5.90 19.34 20.33
CA ILE A 6 7.29 19.83 20.20
C ILE A 6 8.22 18.98 21.07
N GLU A 7 7.83 18.74 22.32
CA GLU A 7 8.61 17.90 23.24
C GLU A 7 8.73 16.46 22.73
N ALA A 8 7.63 15.89 22.22
CA ALA A 8 7.63 14.53 21.66
C ALA A 8 8.55 14.41 20.43
N ARG A 9 8.60 15.45 19.57
CA ARG A 9 9.51 15.49 18.41
C ARG A 9 10.97 15.49 18.86
N GLN A 10 11.30 16.30 19.87
CA GLN A 10 12.68 16.38 20.37
C GLN A 10 13.12 15.04 20.98
N LYS A 11 12.26 14.40 21.78
CA LYS A 11 12.52 13.05 22.32
C LYS A 11 12.83 12.02 21.24
N ILE A 12 12.07 12.05 20.14
CA ILE A 12 12.35 11.18 18.99
C ILE A 12 13.71 11.53 18.39
N ILE A 13 13.98 12.80 18.08
CA ILE A 13 15.27 13.22 17.48
C ILE A 13 16.46 12.76 18.35
N ASP A 14 16.41 13.03 19.65
CA ASP A 14 17.49 12.70 20.58
C ASP A 14 17.72 11.18 20.65
N PHE A 15 16.64 10.40 20.74
CA PHE A 15 16.74 8.93 20.73
C PHE A 15 17.30 8.41 19.40
N MET A 16 16.83 8.94 18.27
CA MET A 16 17.30 8.52 16.94
C MET A 16 18.79 8.81 16.71
N GLN A 17 19.34 9.86 17.34
CA GLN A 17 20.74 10.24 17.20
C GLN A 17 21.68 9.48 18.14
N ASN A 18 21.21 9.08 19.33
CA ASN A 18 22.08 8.59 20.39
C ASN A 18 21.86 7.12 20.78
N GLU A 19 20.64 6.60 20.62
CA GLU A 19 20.23 5.32 21.20
C GLU A 19 19.66 4.32 20.19
N TYR A 20 19.16 4.78 19.04
CA TYR A 20 18.49 3.93 18.05
C TYR A 20 19.44 2.92 17.39
N LYS A 21 19.04 1.65 17.38
CA LYS A 21 19.80 0.51 16.82
C LYS A 21 19.01 -0.28 15.76
N GLY A 22 17.94 0.30 15.20
CA GLY A 22 17.13 -0.35 14.16
C GLY A 22 15.77 -0.87 14.65
N GLU A 23 15.35 -0.54 15.87
CA GLU A 23 14.09 -1.02 16.44
C GLU A 23 12.84 -0.51 15.70
N ASP A 24 11.71 -1.21 15.84
CA ASP A 24 10.47 -0.77 15.20
C ASP A 24 9.82 0.42 15.92
N ILE A 25 8.92 1.12 15.22
CA ILE A 25 8.24 2.31 15.74
C ILE A 25 7.44 2.05 17.01
N ARG A 26 6.92 0.83 17.21
CA ARG A 26 6.15 0.47 18.40
C ARG A 26 7.03 0.25 19.59
N PHE A 27 8.19 -0.37 19.40
CA PHE A 27 9.22 -0.46 20.43
C PHE A 27 9.66 0.95 20.85
N CYS A 28 10.06 1.80 19.90
CA CYS A 28 10.49 3.17 20.19
C CYS A 28 9.36 3.99 20.84
N SER A 29 8.12 3.81 20.39
CA SER A 29 6.96 4.47 20.97
C SER A 29 6.72 4.03 22.43
N ALA A 30 6.83 2.73 22.72
CA ALA A 30 6.72 2.21 24.07
C ALA A 30 7.86 2.69 24.97
N TYR A 31 9.09 2.72 24.44
CA TYR A 31 10.28 3.17 25.17
C TYR A 31 10.20 4.65 25.55
N LEU A 32 9.86 5.52 24.59
CA LEU A 32 9.86 6.98 24.80
C LEU A 32 8.62 7.51 25.51
N PHE A 33 7.47 6.83 25.36
CA PHE A 33 6.18 7.37 25.77
C PHE A 33 5.33 6.41 26.61
N GLY A 34 5.85 5.22 26.95
CA GLY A 34 5.11 4.20 27.70
C GLY A 34 3.91 3.61 26.95
N SER A 35 3.80 3.87 25.64
CA SER A 35 2.66 3.44 24.82
C SER A 35 3.12 3.04 23.43
N SER A 36 2.89 1.79 23.06
CA SER A 36 3.35 1.20 21.79
C SER A 36 2.73 1.81 20.53
N LYS A 37 1.62 2.55 20.66
CA LYS A 37 0.92 3.18 19.53
C LYS A 37 0.97 4.70 19.55
N TYR A 38 1.63 5.31 20.52
CA TYR A 38 1.63 6.76 20.68
C TYR A 38 2.18 7.48 19.45
N ILE A 39 3.34 7.07 18.93
CA ILE A 39 3.90 7.65 17.70
C ILE A 39 2.99 7.35 16.49
N GLU A 40 2.50 6.11 16.35
CA GLU A 40 1.62 5.70 15.24
C GLU A 40 0.30 6.51 15.19
N LYS A 41 -0.25 6.87 16.35
CA LYS A 41 -1.47 7.70 16.46
C LYS A 41 -1.24 9.16 16.07
N HIS A 42 0.01 9.62 16.06
CA HIS A 42 0.38 11.00 15.73
C HIS A 42 1.20 11.03 14.45
N ARG A 43 0.52 11.22 13.30
CA ARG A 43 1.13 11.13 11.97
C ARG A 43 2.40 11.96 11.78
N GLU A 44 2.49 13.17 12.37
CA GLU A 44 3.71 13.99 12.30
C GLU A 44 4.92 13.34 12.98
N LEU A 45 4.70 12.68 14.12
CA LEU A 45 5.73 11.95 14.84
C LEU A 45 6.12 10.68 14.07
N ALA A 46 5.14 9.99 13.47
CA ALA A 46 5.41 8.83 12.62
C ALA A 46 6.21 9.21 11.37
N ASP A 47 5.88 10.31 10.71
CA ASP A 47 6.61 10.84 9.55
C ASP A 47 8.05 11.21 9.93
N LEU A 48 8.23 11.90 11.07
CA LEU A 48 9.55 12.25 11.61
C LEU A 48 10.38 10.99 11.91
N PHE A 49 9.82 10.04 12.66
CA PHE A 49 10.48 8.78 12.98
C PHE A 49 10.92 8.05 11.71
N ASN A 50 10.02 7.87 10.74
CA ASN A 50 10.32 7.17 9.49
C ASN A 50 11.34 7.93 8.61
N SER A 51 11.53 9.24 8.81
CA SER A 51 12.55 10.03 8.10
C SER A 51 13.95 9.90 8.71
N LEU A 52 14.04 9.66 10.02
CA LEU A 52 15.29 9.57 10.78
C LEU A 52 15.76 8.13 10.97
N ALA A 53 14.83 7.18 10.94
CA ALA A 53 15.13 5.77 11.09
C ALA A 53 16.10 5.34 10.00
N ILE A 54 17.28 4.90 10.43
CA ILE A 54 18.12 4.00 9.65
C ILE A 54 17.22 2.79 9.38
N VAL A 55 16.73 2.67 8.15
CA VAL A 55 15.80 1.61 7.76
C VAL A 55 16.59 0.33 7.57
N GLU A 56 17.09 -0.22 8.68
CA GLU A 56 17.37 -1.66 8.83
C GLU A 56 16.11 -2.39 9.32
N ARG A 57 14.92 -1.87 9.01
CA ARG A 57 13.75 -2.74 9.03
C ARG A 57 14.02 -3.86 8.04
N PRO A 58 13.60 -5.10 8.35
CA PRO A 58 13.43 -6.11 7.33
C PRO A 58 12.59 -5.48 6.21
N ASN A 59 13.24 -5.06 5.11
CA ASN A 59 12.59 -4.46 3.96
C ASN A 59 11.91 -5.60 3.18
N ILE A 60 11.06 -6.36 3.86
CA ILE A 60 10.48 -7.57 3.34
C ILE A 60 9.41 -7.16 2.35
N ILE A 61 9.68 -7.46 1.09
CA ILE A 61 8.72 -7.36 0.00
C ILE A 61 8.04 -8.71 -0.09
N TYR A 62 6.73 -8.69 0.07
CA TYR A 62 5.87 -9.85 -0.14
C TYR A 62 5.38 -9.81 -1.59
N ILE A 63 5.60 -10.91 -2.30
CA ILE A 63 5.33 -11.02 -3.72
C ILE A 63 4.53 -12.29 -4.03
N ARG A 64 3.61 -12.18 -4.98
CA ARG A 64 2.96 -13.31 -5.65
C ARG A 64 2.97 -13.06 -7.14
N THR A 65 3.30 -14.05 -7.94
CA THR A 65 3.34 -13.89 -9.40
C THR A 65 3.09 -15.22 -10.10
N ASP A 66 2.50 -15.17 -11.29
CA ASP A 66 2.41 -16.28 -12.23
C ASP A 66 3.37 -16.12 -13.43
N THR A 67 4.13 -15.02 -13.46
CA THR A 67 5.11 -14.70 -14.51
C THR A 67 6.49 -15.24 -14.16
N ASP A 68 7.28 -15.60 -15.17
CA ASP A 68 8.67 -15.99 -14.96
C ASP A 68 9.47 -14.76 -14.50
N LEU A 69 9.71 -14.70 -13.18
CA LEU A 69 10.42 -13.64 -12.47
C LEU A 69 11.49 -14.29 -11.60
N TYR A 70 12.74 -13.91 -11.83
CA TYR A 70 13.89 -14.36 -11.08
C TYR A 70 14.46 -13.20 -10.29
N ILE A 71 14.70 -13.43 -9.00
CA ILE A 71 15.39 -12.48 -8.12
C ILE A 71 16.63 -13.17 -7.59
N ASN A 72 17.81 -12.63 -7.87
CA ASN A 72 19.09 -13.27 -7.52
C ASN A 72 19.19 -14.72 -8.02
N GLY A 73 18.65 -15.01 -9.21
CA GLY A 73 18.60 -16.36 -9.80
C GLY A 73 17.53 -17.29 -9.20
N ILE A 74 16.75 -16.84 -8.22
CA ILE A 74 15.66 -17.63 -7.62
C ILE A 74 14.36 -17.37 -8.39
N ASN A 75 13.75 -18.44 -8.92
CA ASN A 75 12.45 -18.36 -9.58
C ASN A 75 11.33 -18.09 -8.57
N ILE A 76 10.80 -16.86 -8.59
CA ILE A 76 9.76 -16.40 -7.66
C ILE A 76 8.42 -17.07 -7.94
N LYS A 77 8.08 -17.31 -9.21
CA LYS A 77 6.85 -18.01 -9.59
C LYS A 77 6.79 -19.40 -8.97
N GLU A 78 7.87 -20.17 -9.08
CA GLU A 78 7.95 -21.50 -8.46
C GLU A 78 7.80 -21.46 -6.94
N LEU A 79 8.38 -20.45 -6.28
CA LEU A 79 8.21 -20.26 -4.85
C LEU A 79 6.75 -19.94 -4.50
N THR A 80 6.12 -19.04 -5.26
CA THR A 80 4.73 -18.65 -5.01
C THR A 80 3.75 -19.77 -5.34
N ASP A 81 4.04 -20.64 -6.29
CA ASP A 81 3.24 -21.83 -6.57
C ASP A 81 3.32 -22.86 -5.44
N LYS A 82 4.51 -23.05 -4.84
CA LYS A 82 4.75 -24.01 -3.75
C LYS A 82 4.29 -23.50 -2.38
N LEU A 83 4.52 -22.22 -2.10
CA LEU A 83 4.35 -21.62 -0.76
C LEU A 83 3.19 -20.62 -0.69
N HIS A 84 2.47 -20.42 -1.79
CA HIS A 84 1.45 -19.38 -2.00
C HIS A 84 1.98 -17.94 -1.97
N LEU A 85 3.19 -17.70 -1.47
CA LEU A 85 3.81 -16.40 -1.24
C LEU A 85 5.34 -16.57 -1.30
N ALA A 86 6.03 -15.57 -1.84
CA ALA A 86 7.47 -15.40 -1.61
C ALA A 86 7.73 -14.08 -0.88
N ALA A 87 8.78 -14.04 -0.08
CA ALA A 87 9.17 -12.88 0.68
C ALA A 87 10.70 -12.73 0.67
N PHE A 88 11.19 -11.51 0.48
CA PHE A 88 12.62 -11.25 0.41
C PHE A 88 12.94 -9.83 0.88
N PHE A 89 14.16 -9.59 1.34
CA PHE A 89 14.62 -8.26 1.69
C PHE A 89 14.93 -7.46 0.43
N GLY A 90 14.24 -6.34 0.21
CA GLY A 90 14.43 -5.48 -0.96
C GLY A 90 15.85 -4.93 -1.11
N GLY A 91 16.59 -4.78 0.00
CA GLY A 91 18.00 -4.40 -0.01
C GLY A 91 18.94 -5.47 -0.57
N ASP A 92 18.54 -6.74 -0.52
CA ASP A 92 19.36 -7.87 -0.97
C ASP A 92 19.18 -8.20 -2.45
N VAL A 93 18.28 -7.50 -3.14
CA VAL A 93 18.03 -7.70 -4.57
C VAL A 93 19.22 -7.17 -5.37
N LYS A 94 20.03 -8.06 -5.93
CA LYS A 94 21.21 -7.75 -6.78
C LYS A 94 20.88 -7.85 -8.26
N SER A 95 20.15 -8.88 -8.66
CA SER A 95 19.68 -9.07 -10.04
C SER A 95 18.19 -9.36 -10.11
N ILE A 96 17.57 -8.92 -11.21
CA ILE A 96 16.20 -9.22 -11.59
C ILE A 96 16.23 -9.66 -13.05
N GLU A 97 15.63 -10.81 -13.34
CA GLU A 97 15.40 -11.29 -14.71
C GLU A 97 13.91 -11.62 -14.82
N GLN A 98 13.26 -11.19 -15.89
CA GLN A 98 11.83 -11.39 -16.04
C GLN A 98 11.39 -11.36 -17.50
N SER A 99 10.20 -11.89 -17.75
CA SER A 99 9.49 -11.67 -19.02
C SER A 99 9.05 -10.21 -19.15
N ASP A 100 9.02 -9.70 -20.37
CA ASP A 100 8.48 -8.36 -20.67
C ASP A 100 6.94 -8.34 -20.56
N ASP A 101 6.36 -7.14 -20.48
CA ASP A 101 4.92 -6.86 -20.59
C ASP A 101 3.98 -7.41 -19.48
N LEU A 102 4.43 -7.46 -18.23
CA LEU A 102 3.56 -7.80 -17.08
C LEU A 102 2.81 -6.59 -16.49
N THR A 103 1.74 -6.88 -15.74
CA THR A 103 1.07 -5.89 -14.87
C THR A 103 1.56 -6.02 -13.43
N VAL A 104 2.01 -4.92 -12.83
CA VAL A 104 2.31 -4.87 -11.39
C VAL A 104 1.09 -4.38 -10.64
N VAL A 105 0.65 -5.10 -9.60
CA VAL A 105 -0.49 -4.74 -8.76
C VAL A 105 -0.03 -4.59 -7.32
N ILE A 106 -0.26 -3.43 -6.74
CA ILE A 106 0.02 -3.11 -5.34
C ILE A 106 -1.30 -3.20 -4.57
N SER A 107 -1.34 -3.97 -3.48
CA SER A 107 -2.54 -4.05 -2.61
C SER A 107 -2.18 -3.81 -1.16
N GLU A 108 -3.02 -3.06 -0.43
CA GLU A 108 -2.91 -2.88 1.02
C GLU A 108 -3.64 -3.94 1.83
N ASN A 109 -4.58 -4.64 1.20
CA ASN A 109 -5.39 -5.66 1.84
C ASN A 109 -4.75 -7.05 1.70
N LEU A 110 -4.54 -7.71 2.85
CA LEU A 110 -3.94 -9.05 2.90
C LEU A 110 -4.91 -10.12 2.38
N SER A 111 -6.21 -9.97 2.64
CA SER A 111 -7.23 -10.92 2.19
C SER A 111 -7.28 -11.00 0.66
N PHE A 112 -7.31 -9.84 -0.02
CA PHE A 112 -7.16 -9.78 -1.48
C PHE A 112 -5.84 -10.41 -1.92
N PHE A 113 -4.74 -9.98 -1.30
CA PHE A 113 -3.40 -10.41 -1.70
C PHE A 113 -3.22 -11.91 -1.59
N MET A 114 -3.90 -12.59 -0.66
CA MET A 114 -3.83 -14.05 -0.50
C MET A 114 -4.87 -14.83 -1.31
N SER A 115 -6.06 -14.27 -1.54
CA SER A 115 -7.16 -15.00 -2.19
C SER A 115 -7.14 -14.94 -3.71
N MET A 116 -6.69 -13.81 -4.28
CA MET A 116 -6.69 -13.62 -5.73
C MET A 116 -5.49 -14.27 -6.40
N LYS A 117 -5.68 -14.88 -7.57
CA LYS A 117 -4.59 -15.44 -8.36
C LYS A 117 -4.09 -14.38 -9.35
N PRO A 118 -2.77 -14.13 -9.42
CA PRO A 118 -2.21 -13.32 -10.49
C PRO A 118 -2.51 -13.95 -11.86
N ASN A 119 -2.69 -13.11 -12.89
CA ASN A 119 -2.79 -13.54 -14.28
C ASN A 119 -1.93 -12.61 -15.16
N ASN A 120 -0.80 -13.09 -15.63
CA ASN A 120 0.28 -12.31 -16.22
C ASN A 120 0.62 -11.06 -15.39
N ALA A 121 0.73 -11.25 -14.06
CA ALA A 121 0.84 -10.15 -13.12
C ALA A 121 1.75 -10.46 -11.93
N VAL A 122 2.34 -9.39 -11.38
CA VAL A 122 3.10 -9.40 -10.13
C VAL A 122 2.30 -8.66 -9.07
N PHE A 123 1.84 -9.37 -8.05
CA PHE A 123 1.16 -8.78 -6.90
C PHE A 123 2.17 -8.47 -5.79
N LEU A 124 2.06 -7.27 -5.23
CA LEU A 124 2.90 -6.77 -4.13
C LEU A 124 2.02 -6.31 -2.98
N TYR A 125 2.30 -6.80 -1.78
CA TYR A 125 1.58 -6.38 -0.58
C TYR A 125 2.22 -5.14 0.04
N ASN A 126 1.50 -4.02 0.01
CA ASN A 126 1.90 -2.75 0.61
C ASN A 126 1.14 -2.57 1.92
N LYS A 127 1.71 -3.04 3.03
CA LYS A 127 1.16 -2.97 4.40
C LYS A 127 0.99 -1.52 4.91
N GLY A 128 0.12 -0.74 4.27
CA GLY A 128 -0.08 0.69 4.48
C GLY A 128 1.12 1.55 4.07
N PHE A 129 1.20 2.76 4.63
CA PHE A 129 2.25 3.76 4.32
C PHE A 129 3.69 3.31 4.58
N HIS A 130 3.89 2.30 5.43
CA HIS A 130 5.22 1.92 5.91
C HIS A 130 6.12 1.32 4.82
N LEU A 131 5.53 0.73 3.77
CA LEU A 131 6.28 0.05 2.70
C LEU A 131 6.23 0.79 1.36
N THR A 132 5.52 1.93 1.29
CA THR A 132 5.29 2.67 0.04
C THR A 132 6.59 3.01 -0.69
N LYS A 133 7.64 3.46 0.01
CA LYS A 133 8.93 3.80 -0.61
C LYS A 133 9.70 2.56 -1.08
N GLN A 134 9.65 1.48 -0.32
CA GLN A 134 10.36 0.23 -0.59
C GLN A 134 9.74 -0.47 -1.80
N VAL A 135 8.41 -0.63 -1.78
CA VAL A 135 7.63 -1.18 -2.90
C VAL A 135 7.89 -0.35 -4.16
N ALA A 136 7.82 0.98 -4.08
CA ALA A 136 8.09 1.82 -5.24
C ALA A 136 9.53 1.67 -5.78
N THR A 137 10.54 1.60 -4.89
CA THR A 137 11.94 1.39 -5.28
C THR A 137 12.14 0.04 -5.99
N PHE A 138 11.50 -1.01 -5.49
CA PHE A 138 11.55 -2.32 -6.13
C PHE A 138 10.86 -2.32 -7.49
N ILE A 139 9.66 -1.75 -7.59
CA ILE A 139 8.91 -1.66 -8.85
C ILE A 139 9.71 -0.93 -9.93
N LYS A 140 10.44 0.14 -9.58
CA LYS A 140 11.32 0.85 -10.53
C LYS A 140 12.42 -0.02 -11.16
N ARG A 141 12.72 -1.18 -10.58
CA ARG A 141 13.70 -2.13 -11.10
C ARG A 141 13.05 -3.24 -11.95
N LEU A 142 11.73 -3.30 -12.00
CA LEU A 142 10.98 -4.23 -12.84
C LEU A 142 10.75 -3.61 -14.22
N SER A 143 10.70 -4.45 -15.25
CA SER A 143 10.10 -4.08 -16.55
C SER A 143 8.59 -4.30 -16.45
N TYR A 144 7.76 -3.32 -16.76
CA TYR A 144 6.30 -3.51 -16.68
C TYR A 144 5.58 -2.65 -17.68
N LYS A 145 4.43 -3.17 -18.15
CA LYS A 145 3.53 -2.43 -19.04
C LYS A 145 2.66 -1.44 -18.27
N LYS A 146 2.25 -1.84 -17.05
CA LYS A 146 1.30 -1.09 -16.23
C LYS A 146 1.54 -1.37 -14.76
N VAL A 147 1.34 -0.34 -13.94
CA VAL A 147 1.32 -0.46 -12.48
C VAL A 147 -0.02 0.04 -11.94
N VAL A 148 -0.63 -0.76 -11.08
CA VAL A 148 -1.96 -0.52 -10.51
C VAL A 148 -1.86 -0.53 -9.00
N PHE A 149 -2.44 0.45 -8.34
CA PHE A 149 -2.78 0.39 -6.92
C PHE A 149 -4.22 -0.09 -6.78
N PHE A 150 -4.39 -1.32 -6.30
CA PHE A 150 -5.68 -1.88 -5.90
C PHE A 150 -5.88 -1.56 -4.42
N GLY A 151 -6.69 -0.56 -4.13
CA GLY A 151 -6.88 -0.02 -2.78
C GLY A 151 -8.32 0.33 -2.48
N ASP A 152 -8.60 0.66 -1.22
CA ASP A 152 -9.91 1.13 -0.80
C ASP A 152 -10.19 2.51 -1.44
N LEU A 153 -11.38 2.69 -2.03
CA LEU A 153 -11.84 4.02 -2.42
C LEU A 153 -12.40 4.72 -1.18
N ASP A 154 -11.48 5.19 -0.34
CA ASP A 154 -11.71 6.03 0.82
C ASP A 154 -10.58 7.09 0.95
N CYS A 155 -10.60 7.84 2.04
CA CYS A 155 -9.67 8.95 2.24
C CYS A 155 -8.23 8.51 2.60
N ASP A 156 -8.06 7.32 3.20
CA ASP A 156 -6.75 6.75 3.51
C ASP A 156 -6.15 6.05 2.28
N GLY A 157 -6.93 5.25 1.56
CA GLY A 157 -6.54 4.61 0.31
C GLY A 157 -6.15 5.63 -0.76
N LEU A 158 -6.91 6.72 -0.91
CA LEU A 158 -6.53 7.83 -1.79
C LEU A 158 -5.26 8.56 -1.32
N SER A 159 -5.02 8.64 -0.01
CA SER A 159 -3.77 9.21 0.52
C SER A 159 -2.56 8.33 0.23
N ILE A 160 -2.69 7.00 0.34
CA ILE A 160 -1.65 6.03 -0.02
C ILE A 160 -1.35 6.09 -1.51
N TYR A 161 -2.39 6.12 -2.33
CA TYR A 161 -2.28 6.30 -3.78
C TYR A 161 -1.53 7.58 -4.14
N ALA A 162 -1.90 8.72 -3.55
CA ALA A 162 -1.22 9.99 -3.78
C ALA A 162 0.27 9.93 -3.38
N SER A 163 0.63 9.18 -2.35
CA SER A 163 2.02 8.94 -1.97
C SER A 163 2.77 8.06 -2.97
N LEU A 164 2.16 6.97 -3.45
CA LEU A 164 2.74 6.07 -4.45
C LEU A 164 2.89 6.77 -5.82
N LYS A 165 1.89 7.55 -6.25
CA LYS A 165 1.86 8.26 -7.53
C LYS A 165 3.01 9.27 -7.67
N LYS A 166 3.48 9.86 -6.56
CA LYS A 166 4.68 10.72 -6.54
C LYS A 166 5.97 9.96 -6.83
N LEU A 167 5.97 8.64 -6.64
CA LEU A 167 7.13 7.78 -6.79
C LEU A 167 7.07 6.94 -8.06
N LEU A 168 5.87 6.61 -8.56
CA LEU A 168 5.62 5.70 -9.67
C LEU A 168 4.84 6.44 -10.77
N GLU A 169 5.51 6.70 -11.89
CA GLU A 169 4.89 7.28 -13.08
C GLU A 169 3.89 6.29 -13.69
N GLY A 170 2.77 6.81 -14.21
CA GLY A 170 1.73 5.99 -14.83
C GLY A 170 0.94 5.09 -13.86
N LEU A 171 1.09 5.28 -12.54
CA LEU A 171 0.30 4.54 -11.55
C LEU A 171 -1.19 4.81 -11.72
N GLU A 172 -1.95 3.74 -11.91
CA GLU A 172 -3.41 3.78 -11.95
C GLU A 172 -4.01 3.34 -10.62
N PHE A 173 -5.17 3.88 -10.28
CA PHE A 173 -5.97 3.44 -9.15
C PHE A 173 -7.05 2.46 -9.62
N TYR A 174 -7.22 1.34 -8.92
CA TYR A 174 -8.37 0.46 -9.07
C TYR A 174 -9.15 0.40 -7.75
N PRO A 175 -10.48 0.61 -7.76
CA PRO A 175 -11.36 0.73 -8.93
C PRO A 175 -11.17 2.02 -9.72
N SER A 176 -11.20 1.93 -11.05
CA SER A 176 -11.13 3.12 -11.90
C SER A 176 -12.37 4.00 -11.71
N GLU A 177 -12.33 5.24 -12.20
CA GLU A 177 -13.46 6.17 -12.10
C GLU A 177 -14.76 5.57 -12.67
N ALA A 178 -14.68 4.94 -13.85
CA ALA A 178 -15.84 4.32 -14.49
C ALA A 178 -16.43 3.20 -13.63
N ILE A 179 -15.57 2.35 -13.04
CA ILE A 179 -15.98 1.25 -12.17
C ILE A 179 -16.59 1.79 -10.86
N ALA A 180 -15.99 2.84 -10.27
CA ALA A 180 -16.54 3.48 -9.08
C ALA A 180 -17.95 4.03 -9.34
N ARG A 181 -18.18 4.70 -10.48
CA ARG A 181 -19.52 5.19 -10.88
C ARG A 181 -20.52 4.06 -11.04
N GLU A 182 -20.13 2.95 -11.66
CA GLU A 182 -20.98 1.77 -11.79
C GLU A 182 -21.37 1.22 -10.41
N ILE A 183 -20.40 1.09 -9.50
CA ILE A 183 -20.63 0.59 -8.16
C ILE A 183 -21.56 1.51 -7.37
N TYR A 184 -21.32 2.82 -7.37
CA TYR A 184 -22.19 3.77 -6.67
C TYR A 184 -23.62 3.74 -7.24
N THR A 185 -23.78 3.62 -8.55
CA THR A 185 -25.10 3.54 -9.18
C THR A 185 -25.85 2.27 -8.78
N GLY A 186 -25.17 1.13 -8.76
CA GLY A 186 -25.80 -0.17 -8.51
C GLY A 186 -25.94 -0.55 -7.03
N PHE A 187 -25.06 -0.04 -6.16
CA PHE A 187 -24.83 -0.60 -4.82
C PHE A 187 -24.72 0.43 -3.70
N SER A 188 -24.96 1.73 -3.95
CA SER A 188 -24.78 2.78 -2.92
C SER A 188 -25.50 2.50 -1.57
N SER A 189 -26.66 1.85 -1.61
CA SER A 189 -27.45 1.54 -0.41
C SER A 189 -26.77 0.57 0.58
N VAL A 190 -25.84 -0.26 0.10
CA VAL A 190 -25.11 -1.23 0.94
C VAL A 190 -23.69 -0.78 1.28
N LEU A 191 -23.24 0.34 0.72
CA LEU A 191 -21.90 0.87 0.98
C LEU A 191 -21.84 1.62 2.32
N PRO A 192 -20.72 1.51 3.04
CA PRO A 192 -20.49 2.28 4.26
C PRO A 192 -20.32 3.77 3.97
N GLU A 193 -20.76 4.61 4.91
CA GLU A 193 -20.59 6.06 4.86
C GLU A 193 -19.12 6.47 5.00
N ILE A 194 -18.74 7.59 4.40
CA ILE A 194 -17.45 8.24 4.69
C ILE A 194 -17.59 9.11 5.94
N SER A 195 -16.57 9.13 6.80
CA SER A 195 -16.48 10.15 7.83
C SER A 195 -15.86 11.41 7.23
N LYS A 196 -16.63 12.50 7.12
CA LYS A 196 -16.14 13.76 6.53
C LYS A 196 -14.88 14.29 7.23
N SER A 197 -14.73 14.06 8.53
CA SER A 197 -13.53 14.47 9.28
C SER A 197 -12.26 13.74 8.83
N GLU A 198 -12.38 12.54 8.26
CA GLU A 198 -11.23 11.76 7.75
C GLU A 198 -10.72 12.31 6.40
N CYS A 199 -11.56 13.04 5.68
CA CYS A 199 -11.30 13.50 4.32
C CYS A 199 -10.74 14.93 4.21
N ASP A 200 -10.74 15.71 5.30
CA ASP A 200 -10.22 17.09 5.33
C ASP A 200 -8.68 17.19 5.30
N SER A 201 -7.99 16.10 4.95
CA SER A 201 -6.53 16.08 4.91
C SER A 201 -5.99 16.82 3.67
N LYS A 202 -4.99 17.69 3.87
CA LYS A 202 -4.23 18.36 2.78
C LYS A 202 -3.46 17.39 1.86
N ARG A 203 -3.49 16.08 2.15
CA ARG A 203 -2.62 15.07 1.52
C ARG A 203 -3.31 14.27 0.42
N ILE A 204 -4.63 14.38 0.29
CA ILE A 204 -5.39 13.73 -0.79
C ILE A 204 -5.32 14.61 -2.04
N GLU A 205 -4.95 14.02 -3.17
CA GLU A 205 -5.06 14.67 -4.46
C GLU A 205 -6.55 14.84 -4.80
N LYS A 206 -7.00 16.09 -4.99
CA LYS A 206 -8.39 16.42 -5.34
C LYS A 206 -8.70 16.12 -6.81
N ASN A 207 -8.48 14.87 -7.20
CA ASN A 207 -8.76 14.34 -8.53
C ASN A 207 -10.23 13.90 -8.64
N GLU A 208 -10.61 13.30 -9.76
CA GLU A 208 -11.99 12.91 -10.03
C GLU A 208 -12.49 11.78 -9.11
N LEU A 209 -11.61 10.84 -8.73
CA LEU A 209 -11.95 9.80 -7.73
C LEU A 209 -12.27 10.40 -6.36
N TYR A 210 -11.52 11.43 -5.94
CA TYR A 210 -11.83 12.16 -4.71
C TYR A 210 -13.20 12.83 -4.78
N ARG A 211 -13.54 13.48 -5.90
CA ARG A 211 -14.85 14.12 -6.06
C ARG A 211 -15.97 13.10 -6.00
N LEU A 212 -15.83 11.98 -6.72
CA LEU A 212 -16.77 10.88 -6.67
C LEU A 212 -17.02 10.35 -5.26
N LEU A 213 -15.94 10.15 -4.50
CA LEU A 213 -16.01 9.70 -3.12
C LEU A 213 -16.82 10.67 -2.24
N ILE A 214 -16.51 11.97 -2.35
CA ILE A 214 -17.19 13.02 -1.56
C ILE A 214 -18.65 13.18 -1.98
N ASP A 215 -18.95 13.19 -3.28
CA ASP A 215 -20.30 13.36 -3.82
C ASP A 215 -21.21 12.17 -3.46
N ALA A 216 -20.66 10.95 -3.52
CA ALA A 216 -21.39 9.76 -3.12
C ALA A 216 -21.61 9.71 -1.60
N GLY A 217 -20.69 10.26 -0.80
CA GLY A 217 -20.70 10.12 0.66
C GLY A 217 -20.45 8.69 1.14
N LYS A 218 -20.02 7.80 0.25
CA LYS A 218 -19.87 6.35 0.50
C LYS A 218 -18.47 5.88 0.12
N ARG A 219 -17.86 5.01 0.92
CA ARG A 219 -16.58 4.38 0.57
C ARG A 219 -16.78 3.02 -0.12
N ILE A 220 -15.79 2.61 -0.92
CA ILE A 220 -15.76 1.28 -1.54
C ILE A 220 -14.56 0.52 -0.99
N GLU A 221 -14.83 -0.52 -0.20
CA GLU A 221 -13.79 -1.39 0.38
C GLU A 221 -13.35 -2.46 -0.63
N GLN A 222 -12.08 -2.87 -0.59
CA GLN A 222 -11.49 -3.89 -1.45
C GLN A 222 -12.22 -5.23 -1.32
N GLU A 223 -12.62 -5.63 -0.11
CA GLU A 223 -13.43 -6.81 0.15
C GLU A 223 -14.77 -6.76 -0.59
N PHE A 224 -15.38 -5.59 -0.69
CA PHE A 224 -16.63 -5.44 -1.43
C PHE A 224 -16.43 -5.71 -2.93
N LEU A 225 -15.32 -5.23 -3.51
CA LEU A 225 -14.95 -5.56 -4.90
C LEU A 225 -14.78 -7.07 -5.10
N GLN A 226 -14.13 -7.75 -4.14
CA GLN A 226 -13.97 -9.21 -4.19
C GLN A 226 -15.33 -9.93 -4.18
N VAL A 227 -16.29 -9.45 -3.38
CA VAL A 227 -17.66 -9.97 -3.38
C VAL A 227 -18.35 -9.76 -4.72
N LEU A 228 -18.19 -8.57 -5.33
CA LEU A 228 -18.78 -8.29 -6.65
C LEU A 228 -18.18 -9.20 -7.74
N PHE A 229 -16.87 -9.45 -7.73
CA PHE A 229 -16.22 -10.41 -8.63
C PHE A 229 -16.77 -11.83 -8.42
N ALA A 230 -16.84 -12.28 -7.18
CA ALA A 230 -17.31 -13.63 -6.85
C ALA A 230 -18.78 -13.87 -7.25
N ARG A 231 -19.61 -12.81 -7.22
CA ARG A 231 -21.02 -12.86 -7.63
C ARG A 231 -21.24 -12.61 -9.12
N GLY A 232 -20.18 -12.38 -9.91
CA GLY A 232 -20.30 -12.01 -11.32
C GLY A 232 -21.05 -10.70 -11.53
N LYS A 233 -21.00 -9.79 -10.54
CA LYS A 233 -21.63 -8.46 -10.59
C LYS A 233 -20.67 -7.37 -11.05
N LEU A 234 -19.38 -7.67 -11.10
CA LEU A 234 -18.34 -6.84 -11.68
C LEU A 234 -17.37 -7.74 -12.43
N GLU A 235 -16.93 -7.32 -13.61
CA GLU A 235 -15.94 -8.07 -14.39
C GLU A 235 -14.59 -8.06 -13.65
N LYS A 236 -13.95 -9.23 -13.56
CA LYS A 236 -12.60 -9.32 -13.00
C LYS A 236 -11.63 -8.57 -13.90
N PRO A 237 -10.73 -7.74 -13.36
CA PRO A 237 -9.62 -7.19 -14.10
C PRO A 237 -8.77 -8.30 -14.73
N LYS A 238 -8.21 -8.06 -15.91
CA LYS A 238 -7.39 -9.05 -16.64
C LYS A 238 -6.19 -9.59 -15.85
N TRP A 239 -5.70 -8.82 -14.87
CA TRP A 239 -4.59 -9.22 -14.00
C TRP A 239 -5.01 -10.13 -12.83
N ILE A 240 -6.30 -10.48 -12.72
CA ILE A 240 -6.84 -11.50 -11.80
C ILE A 240 -7.26 -12.73 -12.60
N GLY A 241 -6.83 -13.92 -12.15
CA GLY A 241 -7.24 -15.23 -12.66
C GLY A 241 -8.49 -15.85 -12.04
#